data_AF-A0A9W7YLY6-F1
#
_entry.id   AF-A0A9W7YLY6-F1
#
_cell.length_a   1.000
_cell.length_b   1.000
_cell.length_c   1.000
_cell.angle_alpha   90.00
_cell.angle_beta   90.00
_cell.angle_gamma   90.00
#
_symmetry.space_group_name_H-M   'P 1'
#
loop_
_entity.id
_entity.type
_entity.pdbx_description
1 polymer ?
#
loop_
_entity_poly.entity_id
_entity_poly.type
_entity_poly.pdbx_seq_one_letter_code
_entity_poly.pdbx_strand_id
1 'polypeptide(L)'
;MKDSIVICHPFAGSATIRDAQNSIVILGVQQLRFEGCKDVDVYTHCTSHPVIERSTSMRFSPYPAFVHSIEKSQPSLHDKIEDFNWLRRQHSPNWTLIDPETLHVLWKLLEDPKHPLHDALTHVPQ
;
A
#
# COMPACT_ATOMS: atom_id res chain seq x y z
N MET A 1 -1.87 12.17 -7.36
CA MET A 1 -1.50 11.01 -8.20
C MET A 1 -2.78 10.35 -8.70
N LYS A 2 -2.90 9.97 -9.98
CA LYS A 2 -4.12 9.33 -10.51
C LYS A 2 -3.80 8.21 -11.48
N ASP A 3 -4.56 7.11 -11.45
CA ASP A 3 -4.46 6.01 -12.42
C ASP A 3 -3.02 5.48 -12.57
N SER A 4 -2.34 5.33 -11.43
CA SER A 4 -0.89 5.11 -11.37
C SER A 4 -0.53 3.96 -10.43
N ILE A 5 0.66 3.41 -10.63
CA ILE A 5 1.29 2.50 -9.68
C ILE A 5 2.58 3.13 -9.19
N VAL A 6 2.75 3.13 -7.87
CA VAL A 6 4.00 3.54 -7.22
C VAL A 6 4.60 2.34 -6.53
N ILE A 7 5.85 2.05 -6.87
CA ILE A 7 6.64 0.99 -6.26
C ILE A 7 7.90 1.64 -5.72
N CYS A 8 8.14 1.48 -4.43
CA CYS A 8 9.33 1.99 -3.76
C CYS A 8 10.09 0.84 -3.10
N HIS A 9 11.41 0.87 -3.25
CA HIS A 9 12.29 0.01 -2.45
C HIS A 9 12.05 0.29 -0.95
N PRO A 10 12.04 -0.73 -0.08
CA PRO A 10 11.84 -0.54 1.36
C PRO A 10 12.88 0.42 1.96
N PHE A 11 12.45 1.37 2.80
CA PHE A 11 13.38 2.30 3.44
C PHE A 11 13.01 2.59 4.89
N ALA A 12 14.03 2.87 5.70
CA ALA A 12 13.88 3.23 7.10
C ALA A 12 13.48 4.71 7.22
N GLY A 13 12.18 4.99 7.09
CA GLY A 13 11.67 6.35 7.20
C GLY A 13 10.14 6.42 7.12
N SER A 14 9.65 7.62 6.83
CA SER A 14 8.23 7.90 6.70
C SER A 14 7.84 8.18 5.25
N ALA A 15 6.63 7.79 4.88
CA ALA A 15 6.01 8.16 3.62
C ALA A 15 4.67 8.85 3.86
N THR A 16 4.42 9.95 3.14
CA THR A 16 3.12 10.61 3.11
C THR A 16 2.64 10.68 1.67
N ILE A 17 1.46 10.12 1.41
CA ILE A 17 0.81 10.13 0.10
C ILE A 17 -0.39 11.07 0.18
N ARG A 18 -0.46 12.04 -0.72
CA ARG A 18 -1.53 13.05 -0.79
C ARG A 18 -2.27 12.95 -2.11
N ASP A 19 -3.59 13.11 -2.05
CA ASP A 19 -4.46 13.28 -3.22
C ASP A 19 -4.23 12.19 -4.29
N ALA A 20 -4.10 10.93 -3.82
CA ALA A 20 -3.99 9.76 -4.68
C ALA A 20 -5.38 9.22 -5.03
N GLN A 21 -5.60 8.87 -6.29
CA GLN A 21 -6.88 8.35 -6.75
C GLN A 21 -6.70 7.16 -7.71
N ASN A 22 -7.49 6.10 -7.53
CA ASN A 22 -7.53 4.94 -8.43
C ASN A 22 -6.12 4.40 -8.73
N SER A 23 -5.36 4.09 -7.68
CA SER A 23 -3.92 3.83 -7.78
C SER A 23 -3.48 2.71 -6.87
N ILE A 24 -2.33 2.10 -7.19
CA ILE A 24 -1.68 1.08 -6.38
C ILE A 24 -0.40 1.65 -5.78
N VAL A 25 -0.18 1.40 -4.49
CA VAL A 25 0.96 1.91 -3.73
C VAL A 25 1.64 0.75 -3.03
N ILE A 26 2.88 0.44 -3.42
CA ILE A 26 3.70 -0.66 -2.89
C ILE A 26 4.94 -0.08 -2.22
N LEU A 27 5.04 -0.20 -0.90
CA LEU A 27 6.18 0.34 -0.13
C LEU A 27 6.37 -0.33 1.25
N GLY A 28 7.64 -0.51 1.63
CA GLY A 28 8.03 -0.88 3.00
C GLY A 28 8.62 0.33 3.73
N VAL A 29 8.02 0.73 4.86
CA VAL A 29 8.38 1.95 5.60
C VAL A 29 8.21 1.78 7.11
N GLN A 30 8.73 2.72 7.90
CA GLN A 30 8.46 2.74 9.34
C GLN A 30 7.14 3.43 9.67
N GLN A 31 6.83 4.53 8.97
CA GLN A 31 5.63 5.32 9.18
C GLN A 31 4.94 5.60 7.84
N LEU A 32 3.60 5.49 7.82
CA LEU A 32 2.81 5.66 6.61
C LEU A 32 1.59 6.53 6.87
N ARG A 33 1.42 7.58 6.06
CA ARG A 33 0.26 8.48 6.13
C ARG A 33 -0.37 8.69 4.75
N PHE A 34 -1.69 8.67 4.71
CA PHE A 34 -2.49 9.04 3.54
C PHE A 34 -3.40 10.22 3.88
N GLU A 35 -3.49 11.18 2.96
CA GLU A 35 -4.34 12.35 3.11
C GLU A 35 -5.07 12.68 1.81
N GLY A 36 -6.41 12.72 1.82
CA GLY A 36 -7.20 13.04 0.62
C GLY A 36 -7.21 11.95 -0.45
N CYS A 37 -6.98 10.68 -0.08
CA CYS A 37 -6.84 9.58 -1.02
C CYS A 37 -8.17 8.84 -1.27
N LYS A 38 -8.36 8.30 -2.47
CA LYS A 38 -9.60 7.60 -2.85
C LYS A 38 -9.34 6.40 -3.76
N ASP A 39 -9.96 5.27 -3.46
CA ASP A 39 -9.85 4.04 -4.27
C ASP A 39 -8.37 3.63 -4.48
N VAL A 40 -7.63 3.50 -3.36
CA VAL A 40 -6.20 3.19 -3.37
C VAL A 40 -5.95 1.81 -2.75
N ASP A 41 -5.24 0.97 -3.50
CA ASP A 41 -4.70 -0.30 -3.02
C ASP A 41 -3.30 -0.09 -2.45
N VAL A 42 -3.11 -0.48 -1.21
CA VAL A 42 -1.88 -0.27 -0.45
C VAL A 42 -1.30 -1.61 -0.04
N TYR A 43 -0.14 -1.93 -0.61
CA TYR A 43 0.63 -3.12 -0.27
C TYR A 43 1.84 -2.69 0.55
N THR A 44 1.83 -2.95 1.85
CA THR A 44 2.82 -2.33 2.73
C THR A 44 3.36 -3.22 3.82
N HIS A 45 4.62 -2.96 4.16
CA HIS A 45 5.22 -3.36 5.42
C HIS A 45 5.45 -2.07 6.20
N CYS A 46 4.53 -1.76 7.11
CA CYS A 46 4.62 -0.60 7.99
C CYS A 46 4.84 -1.08 9.43
N THR A 47 5.87 -0.59 10.11
CA THR A 47 6.18 -1.00 11.51
C THR A 47 5.43 -0.16 12.55
N SER A 48 4.82 0.96 12.15
CA SER A 48 3.84 1.71 12.95
C SER A 48 2.42 1.52 12.41
N HIS A 49 1.41 1.99 13.16
CA HIS A 49 0.06 2.10 12.63
C HIS A 49 0.05 3.07 11.44
N PRO A 50 -0.39 2.64 10.24
CA PRO A 50 -0.64 3.55 9.14
C PRO A 50 -1.82 4.46 9.48
N VAL A 51 -1.74 5.71 9.06
CA VAL A 51 -2.77 6.71 9.31
C VAL A 51 -3.43 7.11 7.99
N ILE A 52 -4.76 7.17 7.97
CA ILE A 52 -5.52 7.78 6.88
C ILE A 52 -6.27 9.01 7.38
N GLU A 53 -6.36 10.03 6.53
CA GLU A 53 -7.10 11.26 6.80
C GLU A 53 -7.83 11.69 5.52
N ARG A 54 -9.11 12.09 5.64
CA ARG A 54 -10.00 12.53 4.55
C ARG A 54 -9.94 11.61 3.33
N SER A 55 -9.81 10.31 3.57
CA SER A 55 -9.61 9.29 2.55
C SER A 55 -10.75 8.27 2.58
N THR A 56 -11.07 7.66 1.44
CA THR A 56 -12.16 6.68 1.31
C THR A 56 -11.78 5.53 0.38
N SER A 57 -12.44 4.37 0.55
CA SER A 57 -12.16 3.16 -0.25
C SER A 57 -10.67 2.75 -0.27
N MET A 58 -9.98 2.92 0.86
CA MET A 58 -8.58 2.49 1.01
C MET A 58 -8.54 0.98 1.25
N ARG A 59 -7.68 0.24 0.56
CA ARG A 59 -7.62 -1.23 0.73
C ARG A 59 -6.18 -1.63 1.04
N PHE A 60 -5.97 -2.38 2.11
CA PHE A 60 -4.62 -2.69 2.62
C PHE A 60 -4.30 -4.18 2.51
N SER A 61 -3.04 -4.47 2.18
CA SER A 61 -2.49 -5.83 2.10
C SER A 61 -1.05 -5.84 2.63
N PRO A 62 -0.53 -7.00 3.09
CA PRO A 62 0.89 -7.15 3.39
C PRO A 62 1.77 -6.79 2.19
N TYR A 63 3.00 -6.36 2.46
CA TYR A 63 3.98 -6.16 1.42
C TYR A 63 4.26 -7.47 0.64
N PRO A 64 4.19 -7.45 -0.69
CA PRO A 64 4.46 -8.60 -1.53
C PRO A 64 5.92 -9.03 -1.45
N ALA A 65 6.17 -10.26 -0.99
CA ALA A 65 7.52 -10.82 -0.86
C ALA A 65 8.31 -10.89 -2.19
N PHE A 66 7.61 -10.79 -3.31
CA PHE A 66 8.18 -10.89 -4.65
C PHE A 66 8.66 -9.60 -5.26
N VAL A 67 8.18 -8.47 -4.73
CA VAL A 67 8.71 -7.16 -5.13
C VAL A 67 10.08 -6.99 -4.49
N HIS A 68 10.19 -7.30 -3.20
CA HIS A 68 11.47 -7.31 -2.49
C HIS A 68 11.37 -8.16 -1.22
N SER A 69 12.47 -8.82 -0.84
CA SER A 69 12.58 -9.50 0.45
C SER A 69 12.87 -8.49 1.56
N ILE A 70 11.86 -8.15 2.36
CA ILE A 70 12.06 -7.30 3.54
C ILE A 70 12.58 -8.16 4.69
N GLU A 71 13.75 -7.82 5.24
CA GLU A 71 14.22 -8.38 6.51
C GLU A 71 13.26 -7.94 7.63
N LYS A 72 12.43 -8.87 8.10
CA LYS A 72 11.40 -8.61 9.10
C LYS A 72 12.01 -8.55 10.50
N SER A 73 12.68 -7.45 10.81
CA SER A 73 13.11 -7.18 12.19
C SER A 73 11.91 -6.88 13.11
N GLN A 74 10.79 -6.42 12.53
CA GLN A 74 9.53 -6.11 13.21
C GLN A 74 8.33 -6.62 12.40
N PRO A 75 7.19 -6.91 13.04
CA PRO A 75 5.97 -7.26 12.34
C PRO A 75 5.38 -6.04 11.61
N SER A 76 4.68 -6.30 10.50
CA SER A 76 3.92 -5.26 9.80
C SER A 76 2.55 -5.06 10.45
N LEU A 77 2.12 -3.81 10.55
CA LEU A 77 0.82 -3.37 11.09
C LEU A 77 -0.12 -2.86 9.99
N HIS A 78 -0.06 -3.47 8.79
CA HIS A 78 -0.92 -3.13 7.64
C HIS A 78 -2.42 -3.32 7.91
N ASP A 79 -2.80 -4.06 8.96
CA ASP A 79 -4.18 -4.30 9.38
C ASP A 79 -4.60 -3.45 10.59
N LYS A 80 -3.75 -2.54 11.06
CA LYS A 80 -3.99 -1.64 12.20
C LYS A 80 -4.04 -0.18 11.73
N ILE A 81 -4.99 0.12 10.85
CA ILE A 81 -5.12 1.45 10.26
C ILE A 81 -5.87 2.40 11.21
N GLU A 82 -5.30 3.56 11.45
CA GLU A 82 -5.92 4.65 12.19
C GLU A 82 -6.57 5.64 11.21
N ASP A 83 -7.90 5.74 11.26
CA ASP A 83 -8.64 6.75 10.50
C ASP A 83 -8.88 7.99 11.36
N PHE A 84 -8.12 9.04 11.08
CA PHE A 84 -8.10 10.26 11.89
C PHE A 84 -9.43 11.01 11.88
N ASN A 85 -10.24 10.84 10.83
CA ASN A 85 -11.56 11.49 10.76
C ASN A 85 -12.69 10.60 11.30
N TRP A 86 -12.39 9.38 11.75
CA TRP A 86 -13.37 8.44 12.28
C TRP A 86 -13.30 8.34 13.81
N LEU A 87 -14.01 9.23 14.49
CA LEU A 87 -14.03 9.31 15.96
C LEU A 87 -14.91 8.24 16.65
N ARG A 88 -15.38 7.22 15.92
CA ARG A 88 -16.28 6.19 16.46
C ARG A 88 -15.49 4.95 16.86
N ARG A 89 -16.02 4.18 17.82
CA ARG A 89 -15.40 2.91 18.27
C ARG A 89 -15.50 1.78 17.26
N GLN A 90 -16.52 1.81 16.41
CA GLN A 90 -16.72 0.81 15.36
C GLN A 90 -15.65 0.93 14.27
N HIS A 91 -15.43 -0.15 13.51
CA HIS A 91 -14.54 -0.15 12.36
C HIS A 91 -14.88 0.99 11.38
N SER A 92 -13.86 1.69 10.89
CA SER A 92 -14.06 2.75 9.89
C SER A 92 -14.53 2.13 8.57
N PRO A 93 -15.54 2.69 7.89
CA PRO A 93 -15.94 2.24 6.56
C PRO A 93 -14.96 2.67 5.46
N ASN A 94 -13.98 3.53 5.78
CA ASN A 94 -13.09 4.13 4.79
C ASN A 94 -11.92 3.25 4.38
N TRP A 95 -11.71 2.14 5.09
CA TRP A 95 -10.69 1.18 4.72
C TRP A 95 -11.15 -0.26 4.89
N THR A 96 -10.51 -1.17 4.16
CA THR A 96 -10.68 -2.63 4.31
C THR A 96 -9.35 -3.34 4.08
N LEU A 97 -9.32 -4.66 4.31
CA LEU A 97 -8.24 -5.51 3.83
C LEU A 97 -8.51 -5.97 2.40
N ILE A 98 -7.45 -6.15 1.62
CA ILE A 98 -7.49 -6.74 0.28
C ILE A 98 -7.61 -8.25 0.40
N ASP A 99 -8.50 -8.85 -0.39
CA ASP A 99 -8.64 -10.30 -0.46
C ASP A 99 -7.36 -10.95 -1.03
N PRO A 100 -6.86 -12.05 -0.42
CA PRO A 100 -5.68 -12.76 -0.92
C PRO A 100 -5.73 -13.13 -2.42
N GLU A 101 -6.89 -13.41 -2.98
CA GLU A 101 -7.05 -13.70 -4.42
C GLU A 101 -6.70 -12.49 -5.29
N THR A 102 -6.97 -11.27 -4.81
CA THR A 102 -6.62 -10.03 -5.53
C THR A 102 -5.11 -9.86 -5.62
N LEU A 103 -4.36 -10.29 -4.60
CA LEU A 103 -2.90 -10.28 -4.63
C LEU A 103 -2.34 -11.23 -5.71
N HIS A 104 -3.03 -12.34 -5.98
CA HIS A 104 -2.70 -13.26 -7.06
C HIS A 104 -2.93 -12.63 -8.46
N VAL A 105 -3.95 -11.78 -8.60
CA VAL A 105 -4.19 -11.01 -9.83
C VAL A 105 -3.10 -9.97 -10.05
N LEU A 106 -2.75 -9.19 -9.02
CA LEU A 106 -1.66 -8.21 -9.10
C LEU A 106 -0.35 -8.88 -9.54
N TRP A 107 -0.03 -10.03 -8.95
CA TRP A 107 1.10 -10.86 -9.35
C TRP A 107 1.12 -11.19 -10.84
N LYS A 108 0.01 -11.72 -11.37
CA LYS A 108 -0.11 -12.07 -12.79
C LYS A 108 0.10 -10.86 -13.70
N LEU A 109 -0.39 -9.68 -13.29
CA LEU A 109 -0.20 -8.43 -14.04
C LEU A 109 1.25 -7.94 -14.00
N LEU A 110 2.00 -8.26 -12.95
CA LEU A 110 3.41 -7.89 -12.81
C LEU A 110 4.34 -8.89 -13.50
N GLU A 111 3.95 -10.17 -13.58
CA GLU A 111 4.70 -11.21 -14.30
C GLU A 111 4.50 -11.17 -15.81
N ASP A 112 3.36 -10.68 -16.31
CA ASP A 112 3.09 -10.63 -17.74
C ASP A 112 4.03 -9.64 -18.45
N PRO A 113 4.98 -10.11 -19.29
CA PRO A 113 5.97 -9.26 -19.95
C PRO A 113 5.36 -8.26 -20.93
N LYS A 114 4.11 -8.47 -21.33
CA LYS A 114 3.36 -7.57 -22.23
C LYS A 114 2.58 -6.53 -21.45
N HIS A 115 2.48 -6.67 -20.14
CA HIS A 115 1.74 -5.77 -19.29
C HIS A 115 2.61 -4.55 -18.94
N PRO A 116 2.09 -3.31 -19.05
CA PRO A 116 2.86 -2.09 -18.78
C PRO A 116 3.50 -2.00 -17.39
N LEU A 117 3.04 -2.83 -16.44
CA LEU A 117 3.56 -2.88 -15.07
C LEU A 117 4.76 -3.79 -14.89
N HIS A 118 5.03 -4.70 -15.83
CA HIS A 118 6.20 -5.56 -15.78
C HIS A 118 7.50 -4.74 -15.80
N ASP A 119 7.53 -3.72 -16.67
CA ASP A 119 8.66 -2.79 -16.77
C ASP A 119 8.86 -1.98 -15.48
N ALA A 120 7.81 -1.74 -14.69
CA ALA A 120 7.93 -0.99 -13.45
C ALA A 120 8.77 -1.74 -12.40
N LEU A 121 8.77 -3.08 -12.40
CA LEU A 121 9.58 -3.88 -11.47
C LEU A 121 11.04 -4.03 -11.91
N THR A 122 11.30 -4.10 -13.22
CA THR A 122 12.66 -4.29 -13.75
C THR A 122 13.56 -3.07 -13.54
N HIS A 123 12.96 -1.89 -13.33
CA HIS A 123 13.66 -0.62 -13.12
C HIS A 123 13.71 -0.18 -11.65
N VAL A 124 13.15 -0.95 -10.71
CA VAL A 124 13.33 -0.66 -9.28
C VAL A 124 14.78 -0.99 -8.92
N PRO A 125 15.60 -0.01 -8.49
CA PRO A 125 16.98 -0.28 -8.11
C PRO A 125 17.02 -1.29 -6.96
N GLN A 126 17.95 -2.24 -7.07
CA GLN A 126 18.22 -3.28 -6.07
C GLN A 126 18.82 -2.70 -4.80
#